data_AF-J2RPB4-F1
#
_entry.id   AF-J2RPB4-F1
#
_cell.length_a   1.000
_cell.length_b   1.000
_cell.length_c   1.000
_cell.angle_alpha   90.00
_cell.angle_beta   90.00
_cell.angle_gamma   90.00
#
_symmetry.space_group_name_H-M   'P 1'
#
loop_
_entity.id
_entity.type
_entity.pdbx_description
1 polymer ?
#
loop_
_entity_poly.entity_id
_entity_poly.type
_entity_poly.pdbx_seq_one_letter_code
_entity_poly.pdbx_strand_id
1 'polypeptide(L)'
;MAHFPVTANPLDDPFYYLNNFMQVLDWLEQRFADVLSVDEQRFIHEFKRLPRESQALLVRMVMRKGVHFRASKLHYDEIGDIGAAAGPLLELGWVDRQMPITIDELFEVLLKAEILQAFVAVIDQPKGKKADWLPALCEQFPQAQSFNDWCPTLDERLFSLTIMQLCDRLRLMFFGNLYQDWSEFVLADLGIYTYEKVEFCAESRGLRSREDVDACVLLHAYQQQFEAGEALEAVAERIRELALDNPWLQRRRGKLLFQMAQYCERIADFSMALNLYRECAYPGARSRLIRVLERSGQFELAMDLAAQAEQAPESAAEHQQLLRVLPRLRRKLGG
;
A
#
# COMPACT_ATOMS: atom_id res chain seq x y z
N MET A 1 34.62 -3.95 -21.28
CA MET A 1 33.57 -3.06 -21.82
C MET A 1 32.79 -3.86 -22.85
N ALA A 2 31.67 -4.46 -22.46
CA ALA A 2 30.76 -5.10 -23.39
C ALA A 2 29.81 -4.03 -23.93
N HIS A 3 29.88 -3.77 -25.24
CA HIS A 3 28.93 -2.92 -25.93
C HIS A 3 27.59 -3.64 -26.00
N PHE A 4 26.62 -3.21 -25.20
CA PHE A 4 25.22 -3.51 -25.43
C PHE A 4 24.71 -2.59 -26.55
N PRO A 5 23.93 -3.09 -27.52
CA PRO A 5 23.31 -2.24 -28.52
C PRO A 5 22.35 -1.29 -27.80
N VAL A 6 22.59 0.01 -27.96
CA VAL A 6 21.68 1.06 -27.49
C VAL A 6 20.45 0.99 -28.38
N THR A 7 19.37 0.36 -27.89
CA THR A 7 18.05 0.53 -28.50
C THR A 7 17.66 2.01 -28.34
N ALA A 8 17.28 2.67 -29.43
CA ALA A 8 16.99 4.10 -29.45
C ALA A 8 15.76 4.47 -28.61
N ASN A 9 14.89 3.49 -28.32
CA ASN A 9 13.83 3.55 -27.34
C ASN A 9 13.89 2.28 -26.46
N PRO A 10 14.04 2.40 -25.12
CA PRO A 10 14.03 1.25 -24.21
C PRO A 10 12.81 0.35 -24.36
N LEU A 11 11.69 0.90 -24.81
CA LEU A 11 10.42 0.19 -25.02
C LEU A 11 10.38 -0.70 -26.26
N ASP A 12 11.38 -0.59 -27.15
CA ASP A 12 11.48 -1.47 -28.32
C ASP A 12 11.92 -2.89 -27.91
N ASP A 13 12.53 -3.07 -26.72
CA ASP A 13 12.77 -4.39 -26.14
C ASP A 13 11.46 -4.91 -25.50
N PRO A 14 10.89 -6.05 -25.95
CA PRO A 14 9.70 -6.61 -25.35
C PRO A 14 9.87 -6.92 -23.85
N PHE A 15 11.10 -7.02 -23.34
CA PHE A 15 11.42 -7.23 -21.93
C PHE A 15 11.80 -5.96 -21.17
N TYR A 16 11.48 -4.75 -21.66
CA TYR A 16 11.83 -3.48 -20.99
C TYR A 16 11.46 -3.47 -19.49
N TYR A 17 10.30 -4.04 -19.14
CA TYR A 17 9.80 -4.09 -17.76
C TYR A 17 10.67 -4.98 -16.87
N LEU A 18 11.19 -6.09 -17.42
CA LEU A 18 12.12 -6.97 -16.73
C LEU A 18 13.46 -6.26 -16.53
N ASN A 19 13.96 -5.56 -17.54
CA ASN A 19 15.19 -4.78 -17.43
C ASN A 19 15.09 -3.69 -16.35
N ASN A 20 13.95 -2.99 -16.28
CA ASN A 20 13.69 -1.98 -15.26
C ASN A 20 13.63 -2.60 -13.86
N PHE A 21 12.97 -3.76 -13.71
CA PHE A 21 12.97 -4.49 -12.45
C PHE A 21 14.37 -4.94 -12.03
N MET A 22 15.18 -5.44 -12.97
CA MET A 22 16.58 -5.82 -12.71
C MET A 22 17.42 -4.64 -12.23
N GLN A 23 17.25 -3.46 -12.84
CA GLN A 23 17.92 -2.23 -12.39
C GLN A 23 17.55 -1.86 -10.94
N VAL A 24 16.29 -2.05 -10.56
CA VAL A 24 15.85 -1.86 -9.16
C VAL A 24 16.57 -2.82 -8.22
N LEU A 25 16.63 -4.10 -8.57
CA LEU A 25 17.30 -5.09 -7.73
C LEU A 25 18.78 -4.77 -7.56
N ASP A 26 19.48 -4.42 -8.65
CA ASP A 26 20.88 -4.01 -8.62
C ASP A 26 21.09 -2.76 -7.75
N TRP A 27 20.20 -1.78 -7.85
CA TRP A 27 20.26 -0.57 -7.04
C TRP A 27 20.07 -0.88 -5.54
N LEU A 28 19.12 -1.76 -5.21
CA LEU A 28 18.85 -2.18 -3.83
C LEU A 28 20.02 -2.96 -3.24
N GLU A 29 20.63 -3.88 -4.00
CA GLU A 29 21.85 -4.57 -3.56
C GLU A 29 23.01 -3.59 -3.34
N GLN A 30 23.12 -2.53 -4.14
CA GLN A 30 24.20 -1.56 -3.98
C GLN A 30 23.98 -0.62 -2.77
N ARG A 31 22.74 -0.21 -2.50
CA ARG A 31 22.41 0.89 -1.56
C ARG A 31 21.78 0.43 -0.25
N PHE A 32 21.17 -0.74 -0.24
CA PHE A 32 20.41 -1.31 0.88
C PHE A 32 20.91 -2.71 1.29
N ALA A 33 22.10 -3.16 0.84
CA ALA A 33 22.66 -4.45 1.23
C ALA A 33 22.64 -4.72 2.74
N ASP A 34 22.93 -3.70 3.54
CA ASP A 34 22.95 -3.75 5.01
C ASP A 34 21.56 -3.70 5.66
N VAL A 35 20.52 -3.38 4.88
CA VAL A 35 19.13 -3.25 5.32
C VAL A 35 18.27 -4.43 4.86
N LEU A 36 18.62 -5.06 3.74
CA LEU A 36 17.93 -6.23 3.19
C LEU A 36 17.99 -7.40 4.18
N SER A 37 16.85 -8.05 4.37
CA SER A 37 16.79 -9.29 5.15
C SER A 37 17.44 -10.45 4.39
N VAL A 38 17.75 -11.55 5.10
CA VAL A 38 18.25 -12.79 4.48
C VAL A 38 17.31 -13.32 3.40
N ASP A 39 16.00 -13.21 3.63
CA ASP A 39 14.97 -13.66 2.67
C ASP A 39 14.94 -12.78 1.42
N GLU A 40 15.09 -11.46 1.59
CA GLU A 40 15.13 -10.50 0.48
C GLU A 40 16.41 -10.66 -0.34
N GLN A 41 17.57 -10.85 0.30
CA GLN A 41 18.83 -11.15 -0.37
C GLN A 41 18.74 -12.47 -1.16
N ARG A 42 18.18 -13.51 -0.54
CA ARG A 42 17.94 -14.81 -1.21
C ARG A 42 16.99 -14.66 -2.39
N PHE A 43 15.92 -13.90 -2.27
CA PHE A 43 15.01 -13.61 -3.38
C PHE A 43 15.76 -12.99 -4.56
N ILE A 44 16.55 -11.95 -4.33
CA ILE A 44 17.30 -11.28 -5.40
C ILE A 44 18.27 -12.25 -6.08
N HIS A 45 19.01 -13.03 -5.30
CA HIS A 45 19.95 -14.02 -5.82
C HIS A 45 19.27 -15.11 -6.66
N GLU A 46 18.20 -15.72 -6.14
CA GLU A 46 17.47 -16.76 -6.86
C GLU A 46 16.74 -16.20 -8.09
N PHE A 47 16.22 -14.97 -8.01
CA PHE A 47 15.50 -14.35 -9.13
C PHE A 47 16.43 -14.20 -10.33
N LYS A 48 17.66 -13.71 -10.10
CA LYS A 48 18.67 -13.55 -11.15
C LYS A 48 19.11 -14.86 -11.81
N ARG A 49 18.86 -16.01 -11.19
CA ARG A 49 19.24 -17.34 -11.69
C ARG A 49 18.12 -18.04 -12.45
N LEU A 50 16.89 -17.55 -12.35
CA LEU A 50 15.75 -18.09 -13.08
C LEU A 50 15.90 -17.95 -14.60
N PRO A 51 15.24 -18.82 -15.39
CA PRO A 51 15.06 -18.58 -16.82
C PRO A 51 14.42 -17.21 -17.07
N ARG A 52 14.79 -16.56 -18.18
CA ARG A 52 14.34 -15.20 -18.51
C ARG A 52 12.81 -15.11 -18.60
N GLU A 53 12.18 -16.14 -19.14
CA GLU A 53 10.73 -16.26 -19.30
C GLU A 53 10.03 -16.36 -17.92
N SER A 54 10.62 -17.06 -16.97
CA SER A 54 10.12 -17.14 -15.58
C SER A 54 10.28 -15.81 -14.85
N GLN A 55 11.42 -15.15 -15.00
CA GLN A 55 11.64 -13.80 -14.46
C GLN A 55 10.60 -12.82 -15.02
N ALA A 56 10.42 -12.82 -16.35
CA ALA A 56 9.46 -11.97 -17.04
C ALA A 56 8.03 -12.23 -16.55
N LEU A 57 7.63 -13.50 -16.44
CA LEU A 57 6.30 -13.86 -15.94
C LEU A 57 6.07 -13.33 -14.53
N LEU A 58 7.04 -13.50 -13.63
CA LEU A 58 6.92 -13.01 -12.26
C LEU A 58 6.74 -11.49 -12.24
N VAL A 59 7.57 -10.75 -12.97
CA VAL A 59 7.48 -9.28 -13.03
C VAL A 59 6.13 -8.84 -13.63
N ARG A 60 5.64 -9.50 -14.68
CA ARG A 60 4.30 -9.24 -15.24
C ARG A 60 3.20 -9.43 -14.20
N MET A 61 3.27 -10.47 -13.39
CA MET A 61 2.30 -10.71 -12.33
C MET A 61 2.42 -9.66 -11.22
N VAL A 62 3.63 -9.33 -10.77
CA VAL A 62 3.90 -8.32 -9.72
C VAL A 62 3.43 -6.92 -10.13
N MET A 63 3.55 -6.56 -11.40
CA MET A 63 3.12 -5.25 -11.91
C MET A 63 1.60 -5.15 -12.14
N ARG A 64 0.86 -6.26 -12.14
CA ARG A 64 -0.59 -6.26 -12.35
C ARG A 64 -1.32 -6.11 -11.01
N LYS A 65 -2.50 -5.49 -11.07
CA LYS A 65 -3.40 -5.40 -9.92
C LYS A 65 -3.86 -6.80 -9.50
N GLY A 66 -3.80 -7.07 -8.19
CA GLY A 66 -4.25 -8.33 -7.58
C GLY A 66 -3.12 -9.34 -7.42
N VAL A 67 -3.41 -10.46 -6.74
CA VAL A 67 -2.45 -11.55 -6.51
C VAL A 67 -2.86 -12.86 -7.18
N HIS A 68 -4.10 -12.99 -7.63
CA HIS A 68 -4.64 -14.18 -8.28
C HIS A 68 -4.82 -13.96 -9.78
N PHE A 69 -4.24 -14.84 -10.59
CA PHE A 69 -4.22 -14.72 -12.04
C PHE A 69 -4.64 -16.03 -12.70
N ARG A 70 -5.67 -15.97 -13.56
CA ARG A 70 -6.04 -17.10 -14.42
C ARG A 70 -4.95 -17.31 -15.47
N ALA A 71 -4.53 -18.56 -15.66
CA ALA A 71 -3.54 -18.92 -16.67
C ALA A 71 -4.01 -18.48 -18.07
N SER A 72 -5.31 -18.61 -18.38
CA SER A 72 -5.92 -18.11 -19.63
C SER A 72 -5.94 -16.58 -19.79
N LYS A 73 -5.46 -15.82 -18.81
CA LYS A 73 -5.35 -14.35 -18.84
C LYS A 73 -3.91 -13.87 -18.77
N LEU A 74 -2.95 -14.78 -18.80
CA LEU A 74 -1.54 -14.51 -18.92
C LEU A 74 -1.15 -14.91 -20.35
N HIS A 75 -1.07 -13.95 -21.25
CA HIS A 75 -0.69 -14.19 -22.64
C HIS A 75 0.31 -13.11 -23.04
N TYR A 76 1.55 -13.52 -23.27
CA TYR A 76 2.69 -12.66 -23.56
C TYR A 76 3.55 -13.37 -24.60
N ASP A 77 3.62 -12.81 -25.82
CA ASP A 77 4.34 -13.43 -26.95
C ASP A 77 5.83 -13.63 -26.61
N GLU A 78 6.41 -12.72 -25.83
CA GLU A 78 7.81 -12.78 -25.41
C GLU A 78 8.09 -13.87 -24.36
N ILE A 79 7.08 -14.35 -23.63
CA ILE A 79 7.22 -15.39 -22.60
C ILE A 79 6.89 -16.78 -23.17
N GLY A 80 5.96 -16.86 -24.13
CA GLY A 80 5.53 -18.12 -24.71
C GLY A 80 4.64 -18.94 -23.75
N ASP A 81 5.01 -20.20 -23.50
CA ASP A 81 4.20 -21.11 -22.68
C ASP A 81 4.27 -20.74 -21.19
N ILE A 82 3.18 -20.15 -20.68
CA ILE A 82 3.03 -19.77 -19.27
C ILE A 82 3.15 -20.96 -18.32
N GLY A 83 2.68 -22.15 -18.72
CA GLY A 83 2.79 -23.33 -17.89
C GLY A 83 4.26 -23.70 -17.63
N ALA A 84 5.07 -23.64 -18.67
CA ALA A 84 6.52 -23.87 -18.58
C ALA A 84 7.21 -22.74 -17.81
N ALA A 85 6.91 -21.47 -18.13
CA ALA A 85 7.50 -20.31 -17.47
C ALA A 85 7.15 -20.22 -15.97
N ALA A 86 5.97 -20.68 -15.57
CA ALA A 86 5.56 -20.74 -14.16
C ALA A 86 6.23 -21.88 -13.37
N GLY A 87 6.72 -22.93 -14.04
CA GLY A 87 7.32 -24.11 -13.40
C GLY A 87 8.36 -23.77 -12.32
N PRO A 88 9.43 -23.04 -12.67
CA PRO A 88 10.44 -22.62 -11.70
C PRO A 88 9.90 -21.73 -10.56
N LEU A 89 8.88 -20.92 -10.84
CA LEU A 89 8.24 -20.06 -9.82
C LEU A 89 7.44 -20.87 -8.80
N LEU A 90 6.82 -21.96 -9.26
CA LEU A 90 6.10 -22.92 -8.40
C LEU A 90 7.08 -23.71 -7.52
N GLU A 91 8.22 -24.13 -8.07
CA GLU A 91 9.26 -24.83 -7.32
C GLU A 91 9.86 -23.99 -6.19
N LEU A 92 10.03 -22.68 -6.43
CA LEU A 92 10.47 -21.73 -5.40
C LEU A 92 9.36 -21.29 -4.44
N GLY A 93 8.11 -21.70 -4.70
CA GLY A 93 6.95 -21.31 -3.92
C GLY A 93 6.59 -19.82 -4.01
N TRP A 94 7.05 -19.12 -5.06
CA TRP A 94 6.73 -17.71 -5.32
C TRP A 94 5.37 -17.52 -6.00
N VAL A 95 4.95 -18.57 -6.70
CA VAL A 95 3.61 -18.75 -7.23
C VAL A 95 3.04 -20.02 -6.62
N ASP A 96 1.76 -20.01 -6.26
CA ASP A 96 1.04 -21.17 -5.75
C ASP A 96 -0.26 -21.38 -6.54
N ARG A 97 -0.59 -22.65 -6.81
CA ARG A 97 -1.82 -23.09 -7.49
C ARG A 97 -2.90 -23.58 -6.54
N GLN A 98 -2.54 -23.82 -5.28
CA GLN A 98 -3.40 -24.38 -4.26
C GLN A 98 -3.70 -23.39 -3.12
N MET A 99 -3.20 -22.15 -3.23
CA MET A 99 -3.47 -21.10 -2.26
C MET A 99 -4.96 -21.02 -1.97
N PRO A 100 -5.38 -21.17 -0.70
CA PRO A 100 -6.78 -21.03 -0.33
C PRO A 100 -7.28 -19.62 -0.66
N ILE A 101 -8.43 -19.54 -1.32
CA ILE A 101 -9.12 -18.29 -1.66
C ILE A 101 -10.53 -18.29 -1.09
N THR A 102 -10.99 -17.11 -0.68
CA THR A 102 -12.36 -16.88 -0.21
C THR A 102 -13.34 -16.74 -1.37
N ILE A 103 -14.64 -16.70 -1.08
CA ILE A 103 -15.67 -16.45 -2.09
C ILE A 103 -15.53 -15.06 -2.71
N ASP A 104 -15.20 -14.03 -1.93
CA ASP A 104 -14.99 -12.67 -2.45
C ASP A 104 -13.80 -12.61 -3.43
N GLU A 105 -12.68 -13.26 -3.12
CA GLU A 105 -11.53 -13.37 -4.02
C GLU A 105 -11.86 -14.19 -5.28
N LEU A 106 -12.61 -15.30 -5.12
CA LEU A 106 -13.09 -16.10 -6.25
C LEU A 106 -13.97 -15.27 -7.18
N PHE A 107 -14.81 -14.39 -6.62
CA PHE A 107 -15.63 -13.46 -7.38
C PHE A 107 -14.78 -12.46 -8.16
N GLU A 108 -13.59 -12.07 -7.74
CA GLU A 108 -12.76 -11.18 -8.55
C GLU A 108 -12.18 -11.86 -9.81
N VAL A 109 -12.02 -13.19 -9.80
CA VAL A 109 -11.38 -13.94 -10.90
C VAL A 109 -12.35 -14.66 -11.84
N LEU A 110 -13.56 -15.02 -11.36
CA LEU A 110 -14.55 -15.73 -12.16
C LEU A 110 -15.51 -14.81 -12.92
N LEU A 111 -15.90 -15.27 -14.11
CA LEU A 111 -17.00 -14.70 -14.87
C LEU A 111 -18.33 -15.03 -14.21
N LYS A 112 -19.35 -14.19 -14.45
CA LYS A 112 -20.70 -14.39 -13.90
C LYS A 112 -21.27 -15.79 -14.23
N ALA A 113 -21.06 -16.27 -15.45
CA ALA A 113 -21.57 -17.57 -15.89
C ALA A 113 -20.88 -18.73 -15.14
N GLU A 114 -19.57 -18.61 -14.88
CA GLU A 114 -18.80 -19.62 -14.15
C GLU A 114 -19.22 -19.67 -12.68
N ILE A 115 -19.46 -18.51 -12.05
CA ILE A 115 -20.03 -18.43 -10.69
C ILE A 115 -21.40 -19.10 -10.65
N LEU A 116 -22.27 -18.78 -11.61
CA LEU A 116 -23.59 -19.40 -11.69
C LEU A 116 -23.48 -20.91 -11.85
N GLN A 117 -22.56 -21.40 -12.67
CA GLN A 117 -22.35 -22.83 -12.87
C GLN A 117 -21.83 -23.52 -11.60
N ALA A 118 -20.87 -22.91 -10.90
CA ALA A 118 -20.27 -23.46 -9.69
C ALA A 118 -21.25 -23.50 -8.50
N PHE A 119 -22.13 -22.49 -8.40
CA PHE A 119 -23.03 -22.30 -7.25
C PHE A 119 -24.51 -22.40 -7.62
N VAL A 120 -24.85 -23.07 -8.72
CA VAL A 120 -26.23 -23.15 -9.24
C VAL A 120 -27.24 -23.69 -8.22
N ALA A 121 -26.81 -24.62 -7.35
CA ALA A 121 -27.66 -25.23 -6.34
C ALA A 121 -28.03 -24.29 -5.18
N VAL A 122 -27.31 -23.16 -5.07
CA VAL A 122 -27.40 -22.21 -3.95
C VAL A 122 -27.94 -20.85 -4.40
N ILE A 123 -27.79 -20.52 -5.69
CA ILE A 123 -28.26 -19.24 -6.23
C ILE A 123 -29.77 -19.30 -6.51
N ASP A 124 -30.55 -18.64 -5.67
CA ASP A 124 -32.02 -18.53 -5.80
C ASP A 124 -32.47 -17.74 -7.04
N GLN A 125 -31.70 -16.73 -7.45
CA GLN A 125 -32.00 -15.87 -8.61
C GLN A 125 -30.92 -15.95 -9.69
N PRO A 126 -30.95 -16.97 -10.58
CA PRO A 126 -29.94 -17.15 -11.64
C PRO A 126 -29.79 -15.98 -12.61
N LYS A 127 -30.82 -15.13 -12.74
CA LYS A 127 -30.79 -13.92 -13.59
C LYS A 127 -30.30 -12.66 -12.87
N GLY A 128 -30.11 -12.72 -11.55
CA GLY A 128 -29.65 -11.61 -10.70
C GLY A 128 -28.26 -11.10 -11.09
N LYS A 129 -27.82 -9.98 -10.51
CA LYS A 129 -26.44 -9.50 -10.74
C LYS A 129 -25.47 -10.32 -9.90
N LYS A 130 -24.23 -10.42 -10.36
CA LYS A 130 -23.15 -11.09 -9.63
C LYS A 130 -23.00 -10.51 -8.21
N ALA A 131 -23.01 -9.20 -8.06
CA ALA A 131 -22.91 -8.53 -6.76
C ALA A 131 -24.06 -8.89 -5.80
N ASP A 132 -25.24 -9.25 -6.31
CA ASP A 132 -26.40 -9.60 -5.48
C ASP A 132 -26.27 -11.01 -4.89
N TRP A 133 -25.45 -11.88 -5.50
CA TRP A 133 -25.21 -13.25 -5.02
C TRP A 133 -24.13 -13.32 -3.94
N LEU A 134 -23.19 -12.37 -3.95
CA LEU A 134 -22.00 -12.41 -3.12
C LEU A 134 -22.31 -12.50 -1.61
N PRO A 135 -23.20 -11.68 -1.02
CA PRO A 135 -23.44 -11.73 0.43
C PRO A 135 -23.94 -13.09 0.92
N ALA A 136 -24.90 -13.69 0.20
CA ALA A 136 -25.46 -14.99 0.57
C ALA A 136 -24.43 -16.13 0.44
N LEU A 137 -23.59 -16.10 -0.60
CA LEU A 137 -22.54 -17.09 -0.78
C LEU A 137 -21.43 -16.94 0.26
N CYS A 138 -21.04 -15.71 0.62
CA CYS A 138 -20.08 -15.50 1.71
C CYS A 138 -20.60 -16.00 3.06
N GLU A 139 -21.90 -15.82 3.35
CA GLU A 139 -22.51 -16.33 4.59
C GLU A 139 -22.56 -17.86 4.63
N GLN A 140 -22.90 -18.49 3.51
CA GLN A 140 -22.99 -19.94 3.43
C GLN A 140 -21.63 -20.64 3.37
N PHE A 141 -20.62 -19.98 2.80
CA PHE A 141 -19.31 -20.53 2.55
C PHE A 141 -18.21 -19.62 3.12
N PRO A 142 -18.09 -19.54 4.46
CA PRO A 142 -17.12 -18.66 5.10
C PRO A 142 -15.66 -19.17 5.02
N GLN A 143 -15.46 -20.44 4.67
CA GLN A 143 -14.13 -21.03 4.57
C GLN A 143 -13.39 -20.60 3.30
N ALA A 144 -12.06 -20.56 3.37
CA ALA A 144 -11.20 -20.51 2.19
C ALA A 144 -10.80 -21.93 1.76
N GLN A 145 -10.71 -22.16 0.45
CA GLN A 145 -10.23 -23.42 -0.13
C GLN A 145 -9.60 -23.17 -1.50
N SER A 146 -8.96 -24.18 -2.09
CA SER A 146 -8.29 -23.99 -3.37
C SER A 146 -9.27 -23.71 -4.51
N PHE A 147 -8.80 -23.06 -5.56
CA PHE A 147 -9.60 -22.78 -6.75
C PHE A 147 -10.22 -24.05 -7.35
N ASN A 148 -9.47 -25.16 -7.37
CA ASN A 148 -9.95 -26.43 -7.90
C ASN A 148 -11.05 -27.05 -7.03
N ASP A 149 -11.02 -26.83 -5.71
CA ASP A 149 -12.07 -27.32 -4.81
C ASP A 149 -13.36 -26.50 -4.97
N TRP A 150 -13.24 -25.20 -5.26
CA TRP A 150 -14.38 -24.35 -5.60
C TRP A 150 -15.00 -24.71 -6.95
N CYS A 151 -14.18 -24.97 -7.96
CA CYS A 151 -14.61 -25.11 -9.35
C CYS A 151 -14.00 -26.36 -10.01
N PRO A 152 -14.31 -27.59 -9.52
CA PRO A 152 -13.64 -28.82 -9.96
C PRO A 152 -13.91 -29.19 -11.42
N THR A 153 -14.97 -28.64 -12.02
CA THR A 153 -15.36 -28.89 -13.41
C THR A 153 -14.81 -27.87 -14.40
N LEU A 154 -14.16 -26.81 -13.91
CA LEU A 154 -13.59 -25.75 -14.75
C LEU A 154 -12.16 -26.12 -15.13
N ASP A 155 -11.90 -26.26 -16.44
CA ASP A 155 -10.54 -26.48 -16.96
C ASP A 155 -9.77 -25.15 -17.00
N GLU A 156 -9.41 -24.66 -15.81
CA GLU A 156 -8.66 -23.43 -15.61
C GLU A 156 -7.63 -23.60 -14.51
N ARG A 157 -6.52 -22.88 -14.62
CA ARG A 157 -5.49 -22.84 -13.57
C ARG A 157 -5.43 -21.45 -12.98
N LEU A 158 -5.46 -21.37 -11.66
CA LEU A 158 -5.21 -20.13 -10.94
C LEU A 158 -3.77 -20.12 -10.43
N PHE A 159 -3.04 -19.05 -10.71
CA PHE A 159 -1.73 -18.76 -10.17
C PHE A 159 -1.84 -17.63 -9.15
N SER A 160 -1.36 -17.86 -7.94
CA SER A 160 -1.43 -16.90 -6.84
C SER A 160 -0.03 -16.48 -6.43
N LEU A 161 0.24 -15.18 -6.37
CA LEU A 161 1.52 -14.66 -5.87
C LEU A 161 1.59 -14.76 -4.35
N THR A 162 2.64 -15.41 -3.86
CA THR A 162 2.89 -15.57 -2.41
C THR A 162 3.89 -14.54 -1.88
N ILE A 163 4.62 -13.87 -2.78
CA ILE A 163 5.75 -12.98 -2.45
C ILE A 163 5.42 -11.48 -2.57
N MET A 164 4.15 -11.10 -2.76
CA MET A 164 3.80 -9.70 -3.00
C MET A 164 4.28 -8.76 -1.87
N GLN A 165 4.20 -9.21 -0.61
CA GLN A 165 4.71 -8.43 0.53
C GLN A 165 6.22 -8.16 0.45
N LEU A 166 7.01 -9.12 -0.07
CA LEU A 166 8.44 -8.94 -0.32
C LEU A 166 8.65 -7.94 -1.45
N CYS A 167 7.93 -8.07 -2.56
CA CYS A 167 8.02 -7.13 -3.67
C CYS A 167 7.65 -5.69 -3.27
N ASP A 168 6.61 -5.52 -2.43
CA ASP A 168 6.23 -4.22 -1.89
C ASP A 168 7.30 -3.63 -0.96
N ARG A 169 8.01 -4.46 -0.20
CA ARG A 169 9.16 -4.00 0.60
C ARG A 169 10.30 -3.49 -0.27
N LEU A 170 10.64 -4.22 -1.33
CA LEU A 170 11.65 -3.79 -2.31
C LEU A 170 11.23 -2.46 -2.97
N ARG A 171 9.95 -2.34 -3.35
CA ARG A 171 9.35 -1.12 -3.91
C ARG A 171 9.43 0.06 -2.94
N LEU A 172 9.08 -0.17 -1.69
CA LEU A 172 9.17 0.82 -0.62
C LEU A 172 10.61 1.30 -0.43
N MET A 173 11.59 0.40 -0.41
CA MET A 173 13.00 0.79 -0.26
C MET A 173 13.51 1.58 -1.46
N PHE A 174 13.05 1.25 -2.67
CA PHE A 174 13.43 1.95 -3.89
C PHE A 174 12.82 3.36 -3.99
N PHE A 175 11.49 3.49 -3.83
CA PHE A 175 10.80 4.78 -3.98
C PHE A 175 10.72 5.59 -2.68
N GLY A 176 11.02 5.00 -1.53
CA GLY A 176 10.75 5.59 -0.20
C GLY A 176 9.26 5.68 0.13
N ASN A 177 8.39 5.11 -0.70
CA ASN A 177 6.94 5.13 -0.54
C ASN A 177 6.27 3.95 -1.29
N LEU A 178 4.97 3.77 -1.06
CA LEU A 178 4.16 2.70 -1.67
C LEU A 178 3.08 3.23 -2.63
N TYR A 179 3.05 4.53 -2.94
CA TYR A 179 2.12 5.07 -3.94
C TYR A 179 2.72 5.06 -5.35
N GLN A 180 4.04 5.12 -5.47
CA GLN A 180 4.76 4.93 -6.73
C GLN A 180 4.90 3.44 -7.03
N ASP A 181 4.77 3.09 -8.30
CA ASP A 181 4.91 1.71 -8.77
C ASP A 181 5.94 1.61 -9.90
N TRP A 182 6.14 0.39 -10.38
CA TRP A 182 7.12 0.08 -11.42
C TRP A 182 6.82 0.76 -12.77
N SER A 183 5.61 1.32 -12.97
CA SER A 183 5.27 2.06 -14.19
C SER A 183 5.98 3.42 -14.29
N GLU A 184 6.50 3.96 -13.17
CA GLU A 184 7.26 5.21 -13.16
C GLU A 184 8.46 5.17 -14.13
N PHE A 185 9.10 4.01 -14.27
CA PHE A 185 10.18 3.81 -15.25
C PHE A 185 9.69 3.99 -16.68
N VAL A 186 8.53 3.43 -17.00
CA VAL A 186 7.92 3.52 -18.34
C VAL A 186 7.52 4.96 -18.63
N LEU A 187 6.97 5.67 -17.65
CA LEU A 187 6.58 7.08 -17.78
C LEU A 187 7.82 7.98 -17.95
N ALA A 188 8.92 7.65 -17.29
CA ALA A 188 10.20 8.33 -17.47
C ALA A 188 10.83 8.05 -18.85
N ASP A 189 10.87 6.78 -19.27
CA ASP A 189 11.41 6.36 -20.57
C ASP A 189 10.63 6.95 -21.75
N LEU A 190 9.31 7.12 -21.58
CA LEU A 190 8.43 7.83 -22.54
C LEU A 190 8.64 9.35 -22.56
N GLY A 191 9.43 9.90 -21.64
CA GLY A 191 9.61 11.35 -21.47
C GLY A 191 8.38 12.07 -20.91
N ILE A 192 7.41 11.34 -20.36
CA ILE A 192 6.23 11.92 -19.69
C ILE A 192 6.64 12.54 -18.35
N TYR A 193 7.56 11.87 -17.64
CA TYR A 193 8.19 12.40 -16.43
C TYR A 193 9.68 12.62 -16.65
N THR A 194 10.14 13.83 -16.34
CA THR A 194 11.57 14.15 -16.33
C THR A 194 11.98 14.40 -14.88
N TYR A 195 12.82 13.52 -14.35
CA TYR A 195 13.39 13.67 -13.01
C TYR A 195 14.75 14.34 -13.08
N GLU A 196 15.01 15.26 -12.15
CA GLU A 196 16.34 15.88 -11.99
C GLU A 196 17.36 14.81 -11.57
N LYS A 197 18.51 14.78 -12.23
CA LYS A 197 19.60 13.86 -11.87
C LYS A 197 20.38 14.44 -10.71
N VAL A 198 20.03 14.02 -9.49
CA VAL A 198 20.75 14.40 -8.26
C VAL A 198 21.76 13.31 -7.91
N GLU A 199 23.02 13.69 -7.65
CA GLU A 199 24.01 12.76 -7.10
C GLU A 199 23.72 12.51 -5.63
N PHE A 200 23.32 11.28 -5.29
CA PHE A 200 23.06 10.88 -3.90
C PHE A 200 24.24 10.11 -3.31
N CYS A 201 24.73 10.54 -2.14
CA CYS A 201 25.61 9.71 -1.30
C CYS A 201 24.80 8.60 -0.61
N ALA A 202 25.48 7.56 -0.11
CA ALA A 202 24.82 6.45 0.59
C ALA A 202 24.07 6.89 1.86
N GLU A 203 24.47 8.01 2.46
CA GLU A 203 23.87 8.58 3.67
C GLU A 203 22.53 9.29 3.41
N SER A 204 22.19 9.59 2.15
CA SER A 204 20.97 10.32 1.77
C SER A 204 19.69 9.47 1.79
N ARG A 205 19.72 8.23 2.31
CA ARG A 205 18.55 7.35 2.36
C ARG A 205 17.56 7.76 3.45
N GLY A 206 16.27 7.81 3.09
CA GLY A 206 15.18 8.11 4.02
C GLY A 206 14.94 7.00 5.04
N LEU A 207 15.09 5.73 4.63
CA LEU A 207 15.03 4.53 5.47
C LEU A 207 16.46 4.06 5.72
N ARG A 208 16.91 4.08 6.97
CA ARG A 208 18.33 3.91 7.32
C ARG A 208 18.69 2.56 7.88
N SER A 209 17.70 1.80 8.35
CA SER A 209 17.89 0.48 8.95
C SER A 209 16.73 -0.44 8.59
N ARG A 210 16.85 -1.70 8.98
CA ARG A 210 15.76 -2.67 8.81
C ARG A 210 14.51 -2.26 9.59
N GLU A 211 14.71 -1.77 10.81
CA GLU A 211 13.65 -1.32 11.69
C GLU A 211 12.87 -0.16 11.08
N ASP A 212 13.54 0.75 10.34
CA ASP A 212 12.87 1.81 9.61
C ASP A 212 11.94 1.27 8.51
N VAL A 213 12.39 0.26 7.75
CA VAL A 213 11.59 -0.38 6.69
C VAL A 213 10.38 -1.07 7.31
N ASP A 214 10.60 -1.87 8.35
CA ASP A 214 9.53 -2.59 9.05
C ASP A 214 8.51 -1.62 9.65
N ALA A 215 8.96 -0.55 10.30
CA ALA A 215 8.09 0.49 10.82
C ALA A 215 7.28 1.19 9.73
N CYS A 216 7.87 1.47 8.57
CA CYS A 216 7.16 2.08 7.45
C CYS A 216 6.09 1.15 6.86
N VAL A 217 6.37 -0.15 6.78
CA VAL A 217 5.39 -1.18 6.36
C VAL A 217 4.25 -1.25 7.37
N LEU A 218 4.54 -1.27 8.67
CA LEU A 218 3.52 -1.29 9.72
C LEU A 218 2.62 -0.04 9.68
N LEU A 219 3.21 1.16 9.53
CA LEU A 219 2.43 2.39 9.37
C LEU A 219 1.50 2.34 8.16
N HIS A 220 1.94 1.73 7.06
CA HIS A 220 1.08 1.53 5.88
C HIS A 220 -0.05 0.53 6.16
N ALA A 221 0.25 -0.59 6.81
CA ALA A 221 -0.76 -1.58 7.18
C ALA A 221 -1.82 -0.97 8.12
N TYR A 222 -1.41 -0.17 9.11
CA TYR A 222 -2.33 0.53 10.00
C TYR A 222 -3.19 1.57 9.28
N GLN A 223 -2.63 2.25 8.27
CA GLN A 223 -3.43 3.12 7.41
C GLN A 223 -4.50 2.32 6.64
N GLN A 224 -4.14 1.17 6.06
CA GLN A 224 -5.09 0.32 5.34
C GLN A 224 -6.19 -0.23 6.27
N GLN A 225 -5.84 -0.63 7.49
CA GLN A 225 -6.79 -1.06 8.51
C GLN A 225 -7.79 0.05 8.86
N PHE A 226 -7.29 1.27 9.07
CA PHE A 226 -8.14 2.44 9.28
C PHE A 226 -9.08 2.70 8.09
N GLU A 227 -8.57 2.64 6.86
CA GLU A 227 -9.36 2.84 5.63
C GLU A 227 -10.40 1.71 5.42
N ALA A 228 -10.10 0.50 5.85
CA ALA A 228 -11.01 -0.65 5.85
C ALA A 228 -12.09 -0.60 6.94
N GLY A 229 -12.03 0.38 7.85
CA GLY A 229 -13.02 0.58 8.91
C GLY A 229 -12.75 -0.22 10.19
N GLU A 230 -11.51 -0.66 10.43
CA GLU A 230 -11.12 -1.21 11.73
C GLU A 230 -11.31 -0.16 12.85
N ALA A 231 -11.53 -0.62 14.09
CA ALA A 231 -11.79 0.24 15.24
C ALA A 231 -10.67 1.28 15.44
N LEU A 232 -11.06 2.56 15.45
CA LEU A 232 -10.14 3.70 15.48
C LEU A 232 -9.18 3.66 16.66
N GLU A 233 -9.68 3.29 17.83
CA GLU A 233 -8.92 3.19 19.08
C GLU A 233 -7.81 2.16 18.95
N ALA A 234 -8.15 0.95 18.47
CA ALA A 234 -7.20 -0.14 18.30
C ALA A 234 -6.09 0.22 17.30
N VAL A 235 -6.45 0.83 16.17
CA VAL A 235 -5.46 1.27 15.17
C VAL A 235 -4.58 2.38 15.74
N ALA A 236 -5.16 3.35 16.45
CA ALA A 236 -4.41 4.45 17.04
C ALA A 236 -3.44 3.99 18.14
N GLU A 237 -3.82 3.01 18.96
CA GLU A 237 -2.94 2.41 19.98
C GLU A 237 -1.73 1.75 19.32
N ARG A 238 -1.93 0.90 18.33
CA ARG A 238 -0.82 0.25 17.59
C ARG A 238 0.12 1.28 16.95
N ILE A 239 -0.40 2.36 16.40
CA ILE A 239 0.42 3.45 15.83
C ILE A 239 1.27 4.14 16.91
N ARG A 240 0.73 4.32 18.13
CA ARG A 240 1.44 4.96 19.24
C ARG A 240 2.55 4.08 19.82
N GLU A 241 2.33 2.78 19.86
CA GLU A 241 3.30 1.80 20.37
C GLU A 241 4.54 1.65 19.47
N LEU A 242 4.49 2.11 18.23
CA LEU A 242 5.64 2.12 17.34
C LEU A 242 6.76 3.04 17.89
N ALA A 243 7.87 2.42 18.27
CA ALA A 243 9.12 3.11 18.55
C ALA A 243 9.75 3.59 17.23
N LEU A 244 9.88 4.91 17.08
CA LEU A 244 10.38 5.55 15.85
C LEU A 244 11.42 6.60 16.22
N ASP A 245 12.69 6.34 15.89
CA ASP A 245 13.77 7.32 16.05
C ASP A 245 13.97 8.20 14.80
N ASN A 246 13.55 7.68 13.64
CA ASN A 246 13.70 8.38 12.37
C ASN A 246 12.71 9.56 12.25
N PRO A 247 13.19 10.81 12.10
CA PRO A 247 12.32 12.00 11.99
C PRO A 247 11.32 11.94 10.82
N TRP A 248 11.70 11.32 9.71
CA TRP A 248 10.81 11.15 8.56
C TRP A 248 9.64 10.21 8.90
N LEU A 249 9.90 9.12 9.62
CA LEU A 249 8.86 8.20 10.11
C LEU A 249 7.98 8.85 11.19
N GLN A 250 8.56 9.64 12.11
CA GLN A 250 7.77 10.39 13.08
C GLN A 250 6.80 11.37 12.39
N ARG A 251 7.26 12.06 11.33
CA ARG A 251 6.40 12.92 10.52
C ARG A 251 5.29 12.13 9.82
N ARG A 252 5.61 10.95 9.28
CA ARG A 252 4.64 10.04 8.65
C ARG A 252 3.58 9.55 9.65
N ARG A 253 3.99 9.12 10.85
CA ARG A 253 3.10 8.78 11.97
C ARG A 253 2.19 9.95 12.33
N GLY A 254 2.75 11.14 12.50
CA GLY A 254 1.98 12.35 12.80
C GLY A 254 0.93 12.65 11.71
N LYS A 255 1.29 12.50 10.43
CA LYS A 255 0.34 12.69 9.33
C LYS A 255 -0.83 11.70 9.39
N LEU A 256 -0.56 10.43 9.69
CA LEU A 256 -1.61 9.40 9.81
C LEU A 256 -2.55 9.71 10.98
N LEU A 257 -2.00 9.99 12.18
CA LEU A 257 -2.81 10.39 13.34
C LEU A 257 -3.64 11.64 13.06
N PHE A 258 -3.08 12.61 12.34
CA PHE A 258 -3.80 13.81 11.92
C PHE A 258 -4.97 13.49 10.99
N GLN A 259 -4.79 12.58 10.02
CA GLN A 259 -5.87 12.14 9.11
C GLN A 259 -6.97 11.38 9.86
N MET A 260 -6.60 10.53 10.81
CA MET A 260 -7.56 9.84 11.68
C MET A 260 -8.34 10.84 12.54
N ALA A 261 -7.68 11.84 13.12
CA ALA A 261 -8.34 12.89 13.90
C ALA A 261 -9.30 13.73 13.05
N GLN A 262 -8.94 14.03 11.81
CA GLN A 262 -9.83 14.69 10.85
C GLN A 262 -11.05 13.84 10.51
N TYR A 263 -10.89 12.52 10.39
CA TYR A 263 -12.01 11.61 10.21
C TYR A 263 -12.96 11.63 11.41
N CYS A 264 -12.43 11.50 12.65
CA CYS A 264 -13.20 11.60 13.89
C CYS A 264 -14.00 12.92 13.96
N GLU A 265 -13.35 14.03 13.60
CA GLU A 265 -14.01 15.34 13.56
C GLU A 265 -15.15 15.42 12.53
N ARG A 266 -15.01 14.75 11.37
CA ARG A 266 -16.06 14.71 10.33
C ARG A 266 -17.28 13.92 10.78
N ILE A 267 -17.07 12.82 11.51
CA ILE A 267 -18.17 12.01 12.07
C ILE A 267 -18.68 12.53 13.42
N ALA A 268 -18.18 13.70 13.87
CA ALA A 268 -18.52 14.35 15.14
C ALA A 268 -18.17 13.55 16.41
N ASP A 269 -17.26 12.58 16.31
CA ASP A 269 -16.62 11.97 17.48
C ASP A 269 -15.51 12.90 18.00
N PHE A 270 -15.92 13.91 18.76
CA PHE A 270 -15.00 14.89 19.32
C PHE A 270 -14.12 14.31 20.42
N SER A 271 -14.57 13.26 21.13
CA SER A 271 -13.77 12.64 22.18
C SER A 271 -12.49 12.04 21.59
N MET A 272 -12.65 11.19 20.57
CA MET A 272 -11.52 10.56 19.90
C MET A 272 -10.67 11.58 19.12
N ALA A 273 -11.30 12.56 18.46
CA ALA A 273 -10.57 13.63 17.77
C ALA A 273 -9.66 14.43 18.73
N LEU A 274 -10.14 14.78 19.93
CA LEU A 274 -9.35 15.49 20.93
C LEU A 274 -8.14 14.66 21.39
N ASN A 275 -8.34 13.37 21.66
CA ASN A 275 -7.27 12.47 22.08
C ASN A 275 -6.17 12.39 21.01
N LEU A 276 -6.56 12.19 19.75
CA LEU A 276 -5.60 12.09 18.64
C LEU A 276 -4.87 13.42 18.38
N TYR A 277 -5.57 14.56 18.40
CA TYR A 277 -4.92 15.85 18.14
C TYR A 277 -3.97 16.29 19.26
N ARG A 278 -4.20 15.92 20.53
CA ARG A 278 -3.32 16.27 21.66
C ARG A 278 -1.92 15.69 21.53
N GLU A 279 -1.82 14.50 20.96
CA GLU A 279 -0.55 13.77 20.82
C GLU A 279 0.06 13.92 19.41
N CYS A 280 -0.60 14.68 18.54
CA CYS A 280 -0.18 14.84 17.15
C CYS A 280 0.67 16.10 16.97
N ALA A 281 1.96 15.91 16.70
CA ALA A 281 2.89 17.00 16.38
C ALA A 281 2.86 17.40 14.89
N TYR A 282 1.88 16.94 14.10
CA TYR A 282 1.80 17.27 12.68
C TYR A 282 1.36 18.73 12.49
N PRO A 283 1.96 19.49 11.55
CA PRO A 283 1.63 20.90 11.36
C PRO A 283 0.13 21.14 11.19
N GLY A 284 -0.41 22.04 12.02
CA GLY A 284 -1.84 22.38 12.04
C GLY A 284 -2.69 21.53 12.98
N ALA A 285 -2.16 20.47 13.60
CA ALA A 285 -2.87 19.67 14.61
C ALA A 285 -3.35 20.54 15.78
N ARG A 286 -2.49 21.43 16.30
CA ARG A 286 -2.85 22.37 17.38
C ARG A 286 -4.00 23.30 17.00
N SER A 287 -3.95 23.86 15.80
CA SER A 287 -5.04 24.68 15.24
C SER A 287 -6.37 23.91 15.11
N ARG A 288 -6.32 22.61 14.78
CA ARG A 288 -7.53 21.75 14.76
C ARG A 288 -7.98 21.38 16.17
N LEU A 289 -7.07 21.12 17.10
CA LEU A 289 -7.37 20.86 18.51
C LEU A 289 -8.19 22.00 19.12
N ILE A 290 -7.74 23.24 18.94
CA ILE A 290 -8.48 24.45 19.39
C ILE A 290 -9.90 24.46 18.79
N ARG A 291 -10.02 24.13 17.50
CA ARG A 291 -11.32 24.11 16.81
C ARG A 291 -12.24 23.01 17.34
N VAL A 292 -11.72 21.83 17.64
CA VAL A 292 -12.51 20.73 18.21
C VAL A 292 -12.95 21.05 19.63
N LEU A 293 -12.07 21.60 20.48
CA LEU A 293 -12.42 22.06 21.83
C LEU A 293 -13.56 23.09 21.79
N GLU A 294 -13.48 24.05 20.87
CA GLU A 294 -14.54 25.02 20.64
C GLU A 294 -15.85 24.36 20.21
N ARG A 295 -15.81 23.40 19.27
CA ARG A 295 -16.99 22.69 18.77
C ARG A 295 -17.62 21.77 19.81
N SER A 296 -16.83 21.24 20.74
CA SER A 296 -17.29 20.42 21.85
C SER A 296 -17.73 21.23 23.08
N GLY A 297 -17.77 22.57 22.98
CA GLY A 297 -18.21 23.45 24.07
C GLY A 297 -17.17 23.67 25.18
N GLN A 298 -15.95 23.17 25.02
CA GLN A 298 -14.85 23.32 25.99
C GLN A 298 -14.13 24.66 25.74
N PHE A 299 -14.87 25.77 25.89
CA PHE A 299 -14.41 27.11 25.51
C PHE A 299 -13.20 27.61 26.31
N GLU A 300 -13.13 27.28 27.60
CA GLU A 300 -12.01 27.66 28.47
C GLU A 300 -10.72 26.99 27.99
N LEU A 301 -10.72 25.67 27.82
CA LEU A 301 -9.58 24.93 27.28
C LEU A 301 -9.17 25.39 25.88
N ALA A 302 -10.15 25.73 25.03
CA ALA A 302 -9.87 26.28 23.71
C ALA A 302 -9.18 27.66 23.80
N MET A 303 -9.60 28.51 24.74
CA MET A 303 -9.01 29.82 24.97
C MET A 303 -7.58 29.70 25.47
N ASP A 304 -7.35 28.86 26.48
CA ASP A 304 -6.02 28.65 27.06
C ASP A 304 -5.03 28.19 25.99
N LEU A 305 -5.41 27.19 25.20
CA LEU A 305 -4.58 26.68 24.12
C LEU A 305 -4.35 27.72 23.01
N ALA A 306 -5.38 28.50 22.65
CA ALA A 306 -5.25 29.56 21.65
C ALA A 306 -4.34 30.70 22.12
N ALA A 307 -4.40 31.08 23.40
CA ALA A 307 -3.53 32.09 23.98
C ALA A 307 -2.07 31.63 24.03
N GLN A 308 -1.82 30.36 24.36
CA GLN A 308 -0.48 29.76 24.27
C GLN A 308 0.04 29.78 22.82
N ALA A 309 -0.80 29.41 21.86
CA ALA A 309 -0.43 29.41 20.45
C ALA A 309 -0.18 30.83 19.89
N GLU A 310 -0.82 31.87 20.44
CA GLU A 310 -0.58 33.27 20.06
C GLU A 310 0.83 33.75 20.42
N GLN A 311 1.36 33.29 21.56
CA GLN A 311 2.70 33.66 22.02
C GLN A 311 3.80 33.02 21.17
N ALA A 312 3.57 31.80 20.66
CA ALA A 312 4.52 31.07 19.82
C ALA A 312 3.81 30.30 18.71
N PRO A 313 3.38 30.96 17.62
CA PRO A 313 2.74 30.29 16.49
C PRO A 313 3.72 29.34 15.79
N GLU A 314 3.25 28.14 15.40
CA GLU A 314 4.01 27.16 14.63
C GLU A 314 4.20 27.60 13.17
N SER A 315 3.32 28.48 12.68
CA SER A 315 3.37 29.00 11.31
C SER A 315 2.59 30.31 11.16
N ALA A 316 2.86 31.03 10.07
CA ALA A 316 2.07 32.20 9.68
C ALA A 316 0.57 31.87 9.46
N ALA A 317 0.28 30.66 8.95
CA ALA A 317 -1.10 30.21 8.76
C ALA A 317 -1.85 30.04 10.09
N GLU A 318 -1.18 29.49 11.11
CA GLU A 318 -1.75 29.38 12.45
C GLU A 318 -1.98 30.76 13.06
N HIS A 319 -1.01 31.68 12.95
CA HIS A 319 -1.17 33.05 13.45
C HIS A 319 -2.40 33.73 12.82
N GLN A 320 -2.57 33.62 11.50
CA GLN A 320 -3.74 34.18 10.81
C GLN A 320 -5.07 33.55 11.29
N GLN A 321 -5.08 32.25 11.59
CA GLN A 321 -6.25 31.58 12.16
C GLN A 321 -6.57 32.11 13.56
N LEU A 322 -5.56 32.28 14.42
CA LEU A 322 -5.72 32.74 15.81
C LEU A 322 -6.36 34.13 15.90
N LEU A 323 -6.03 35.05 14.98
CA LEU A 323 -6.65 36.37 14.88
C LEU A 323 -8.18 36.32 14.77
N ARG A 324 -8.74 35.23 14.21
CA ARG A 324 -10.19 35.02 14.09
C ARG A 324 -10.77 34.22 15.26
N VAL A 325 -10.00 33.30 15.81
CA VAL A 325 -10.44 32.37 16.86
C VAL A 325 -10.49 33.07 18.21
N LEU A 326 -9.45 33.82 18.60
CA LEU A 326 -9.37 34.47 19.91
C LEU A 326 -10.54 35.43 20.20
N PRO A 327 -10.91 36.38 19.30
CA PRO A 327 -12.06 37.24 19.56
C PRO A 327 -13.40 36.48 19.61
N ARG A 328 -13.49 35.34 18.91
CA ARG A 328 -14.69 34.50 18.93
C ARG A 328 -14.82 33.74 20.24
N LEU A 329 -13.72 33.22 20.77
CA LEU A 329 -13.68 32.56 22.07
C LEU A 329 -13.94 33.54 23.23
N ARG A 330 -13.40 34.77 23.16
CA ARG A 330 -13.66 35.82 24.18
C ARG A 330 -15.15 36.08 24.33
N ARG A 331 -15.84 36.27 23.20
CA ARG A 331 -17.31 36.45 23.17
C ARG A 331 -18.09 35.24 23.72
N LYS A 332 -17.58 34.02 23.57
CA LYS A 332 -18.22 32.81 24.11
C LYS A 332 -18.08 32.68 25.61
N LEU A 333 -17.01 33.24 26.19
CA LEU A 333 -16.74 33.25 27.63
C LEU A 333 -17.27 34.49 28.35
N GLY A 334 -18.10 35.31 27.69
CA GLY A 334 -18.72 36.50 28.29
C GLY A 334 -17.82 37.74 28.32
N GLY A 335 -16.76 37.76 27.52
CA GLY A 335 -15.92 38.94 27.27
C GLY A 335 -16.32 39.76 26.05
#